data_AF-A0A842YAW3-F1
#
_entry.id   AF-A0A842YAW3-F1
#
_cell.length_a   1.000
_cell.length_b   1.000
_cell.length_c   1.000
_cell.angle_alpha   90.00
_cell.angle_beta   90.00
_cell.angle_gamma   90.00
#
_symmetry.space_group_name_H-M   'P 1'
#
loop_
_entity.id
_entity.type
_entity.pdbx_description
1 polymer ?
#
loop_
_entity_poly.entity_id
_entity_poly.type
_entity_poly.pdbx_seq_one_letter_code
_entity_poly.pdbx_strand_id
1 'polypeptide(L)'
;MSKSKKGKTGSKKPVALIALIIVLIGSNIGTVYYFMFYRPSVPLEDVPMAIQDVTSNPAAFIGKVITITGYYVISANYSMLVESLMSFMNNSLQPSNYILVTGAPPPSMEQYLGLQCDVKGTGEWADQSDGVLGVRYSGHVGRQSEATFPGIYKDAVRDMDYLIEHIQLPVDLDAEKYAILYSGGIKPEKAYYRYW
;
A
#
# COMPACT_ATOMS: atom_id res chain seq x y z
N MET A 1 2.44 -88.66 -23.23
CA MET A 1 1.40 -87.61 -23.31
C MET A 1 1.46 -86.77 -22.05
N SER A 2 1.85 -85.49 -22.13
CA SER A 2 1.57 -84.51 -21.08
C SER A 2 1.43 -83.14 -21.74
N LYS A 3 0.20 -82.60 -21.76
CA LYS A 3 -0.11 -81.28 -22.32
C LYS A 3 0.13 -80.23 -21.23
N SER A 4 1.18 -79.44 -21.39
CA SER A 4 1.39 -78.21 -20.63
C SER A 4 0.29 -77.19 -20.98
N LYS A 5 -0.56 -76.83 -20.02
CA LYS A 5 -1.54 -75.75 -20.14
C LYS A 5 -0.80 -74.41 -19.93
N LYS A 6 -0.60 -73.66 -21.02
CA LYS A 6 -0.27 -72.22 -20.96
C LYS A 6 -1.42 -71.47 -20.29
N GLY A 7 -1.22 -71.00 -19.07
CA GLY A 7 -2.12 -70.06 -18.40
C GLY A 7 -2.08 -68.72 -19.11
N LYS A 8 -3.21 -68.28 -19.68
CA LYS A 8 -3.39 -66.89 -20.14
C LYS A 8 -3.53 -66.01 -18.90
N THR A 9 -2.52 -65.23 -18.59
CA THR A 9 -2.61 -64.08 -17.69
C THR A 9 -3.45 -63.00 -18.36
N GLY A 10 -4.76 -63.00 -18.08
CA GLY A 10 -5.65 -61.92 -18.48
C GLY A 10 -5.20 -60.63 -17.79
N SER A 11 -4.77 -59.65 -18.58
CA SER A 11 -4.52 -58.27 -18.13
C SER A 11 -5.78 -57.75 -17.45
N LYS A 12 -5.77 -57.70 -16.12
CA LYS A 12 -6.84 -57.07 -15.35
C LYS A 12 -6.74 -55.57 -15.63
N LYS A 13 -7.70 -55.02 -16.37
CA LYS A 13 -7.80 -53.57 -16.63
C LYS A 13 -7.71 -52.83 -15.29
N PRO A 14 -6.95 -51.73 -15.18
CA PRO A 14 -6.72 -51.04 -13.92
C PRO A 14 -7.92 -50.14 -13.58
N VAL A 15 -9.06 -50.77 -13.28
CA VAL A 15 -10.33 -50.08 -12.97
C VAL A 15 -10.18 -49.11 -11.81
N ALA A 16 -9.37 -49.45 -10.81
CA ALA A 16 -9.05 -48.57 -9.68
C ALA A 16 -8.32 -47.29 -10.11
N LEU A 17 -7.40 -47.39 -11.08
CA LEU A 17 -6.67 -46.24 -11.61
C LEU A 17 -7.59 -45.32 -12.40
N ILE A 18 -8.49 -45.88 -13.21
CA ILE A 18 -9.49 -45.13 -13.98
C ILE A 18 -10.44 -44.40 -13.03
N ALA A 19 -10.91 -45.07 -11.97
CA ALA A 19 -11.76 -44.46 -10.96
C ALA A 19 -11.06 -43.30 -10.23
N LEU A 20 -9.79 -43.47 -9.86
CA LEU A 20 -8.98 -42.42 -9.23
C LEU A 20 -8.83 -41.20 -10.15
N ILE A 21 -8.57 -41.41 -11.44
CA ILE A 21 -8.46 -40.33 -12.44
C ILE A 21 -9.78 -39.56 -12.55
N ILE A 22 -10.92 -40.26 -12.60
CA ILE A 22 -12.24 -39.61 -12.67
C ILE A 22 -12.50 -38.78 -11.41
N VAL A 23 -12.16 -39.29 -10.23
CA VAL A 23 -12.29 -38.54 -8.97
C VAL A 23 -11.39 -37.31 -8.97
N LEU A 24 -10.14 -37.41 -9.44
CA LEU A 24 -9.20 -36.29 -9.54
C LEU A 24 -9.66 -35.20 -10.52
N ILE A 25 -10.23 -35.60 -11.66
CA ILE A 25 -10.78 -34.67 -12.64
C ILE A 25 -12.03 -34.00 -12.07
N GLY A 26 -12.95 -34.78 -11.48
CA GLY A 26 -14.17 -34.28 -10.87
C GLY A 26 -13.89 -33.32 -9.71
N SER A 27 -12.91 -33.63 -8.86
CA SER A 27 -12.50 -32.74 -7.76
C SER A 27 -11.84 -31.46 -8.27
N ASN A 28 -11.01 -31.51 -9.33
CA ASN A 28 -10.46 -30.31 -9.93
C ASN A 28 -11.53 -29.43 -10.59
N ILE A 29 -12.46 -30.01 -11.35
CA ILE A 29 -13.58 -29.26 -11.95
C ILE A 29 -14.45 -28.65 -10.86
N GLY A 30 -14.76 -29.41 -9.80
CA GLY A 30 -15.50 -28.92 -8.64
C GLY A 30 -14.78 -27.79 -7.93
N THR A 31 -13.44 -27.86 -7.84
CA THR A 31 -12.62 -26.81 -7.24
C THR A 31 -12.66 -25.54 -8.10
N VAL A 32 -12.43 -25.65 -9.42
CA VAL A 32 -12.52 -24.52 -10.35
C VAL A 32 -13.91 -23.88 -10.33
N TYR A 33 -14.97 -24.68 -10.35
CA TYR A 33 -16.35 -24.20 -10.28
C TYR A 33 -16.62 -23.50 -8.95
N TYR A 34 -16.18 -24.08 -7.82
CA TYR A 34 -16.31 -23.48 -6.51
C TYR A 34 -15.62 -22.11 -6.42
N PHE A 35 -14.40 -22.00 -6.95
CA PHE A 35 -13.66 -20.74 -6.97
C PHE A 35 -14.22 -19.72 -7.98
N MET A 36 -14.78 -20.15 -9.11
CA MET A 36 -15.39 -19.24 -10.09
C MET A 36 -16.75 -18.70 -9.66
N PHE A 37 -17.57 -19.50 -8.98
CA PHE A 37 -18.99 -19.18 -8.79
C PHE A 37 -19.43 -19.05 -7.33
N TYR A 38 -18.73 -19.69 -6.39
CA TYR A 38 -19.18 -19.79 -5.00
C TYR A 38 -18.32 -19.06 -3.98
N ARG A 39 -17.11 -18.63 -4.31
CA ARG A 39 -16.44 -17.64 -3.47
C ARG A 39 -17.12 -16.30 -3.69
N PRO A 40 -17.70 -15.67 -2.64
CA PRO A 40 -17.78 -14.22 -2.64
C PRO A 40 -16.34 -13.77 -2.86
N SER A 41 -16.08 -12.99 -3.92
CA SER A 41 -14.89 -12.15 -3.94
C SER A 41 -14.83 -11.49 -2.56
N VAL A 42 -13.81 -11.79 -1.75
CA VAL A 42 -13.69 -11.18 -0.42
C VAL A 42 -13.81 -9.67 -0.65
N PRO A 43 -14.74 -8.98 0.03
CA PRO A 43 -14.96 -7.56 -0.20
C PRO A 43 -13.61 -6.83 -0.16
N LEU A 44 -13.37 -5.90 -1.09
CA LEU A 44 -12.11 -5.16 -1.17
C LEU A 44 -11.78 -4.41 0.13
N GLU A 45 -12.79 -4.17 0.95
CA GLU A 45 -12.67 -3.59 2.28
C GLU A 45 -12.04 -4.52 3.34
N ASP A 46 -12.10 -5.84 3.14
CA ASP A 46 -11.61 -6.85 4.08
C ASP A 46 -10.23 -7.39 3.71
N VAL A 47 -9.69 -6.97 2.56
CA VAL A 47 -8.35 -7.34 2.09
C VAL A 47 -7.46 -6.11 2.06
N PRO A 48 -6.45 -6.01 2.94
CA PRO A 48 -5.46 -4.96 2.86
C PRO A 48 -4.67 -5.06 1.55
N MET A 49 -4.69 -4.00 0.75
CA MET A 49 -4.01 -3.91 -0.54
C MET A 49 -2.74 -3.07 -0.44
N ALA A 50 -1.72 -3.39 -1.24
CA ALA A 50 -0.54 -2.55 -1.34
C ALA A 50 -0.85 -1.28 -2.15
N ILE A 51 -0.10 -0.20 -1.88
CA ILE A 51 -0.27 1.08 -2.60
C ILE A 51 -0.12 0.90 -4.12
N GLN A 52 0.86 0.12 -4.59
CA GLN A 52 1.08 -0.13 -6.02
C GLN A 52 -0.12 -0.81 -6.71
N ASP A 53 -0.82 -1.71 -6.02
CA ASP A 53 -1.98 -2.39 -6.59
C ASP A 53 -3.13 -1.40 -6.85
N VAL A 54 -3.27 -0.41 -5.97
CA VAL A 54 -4.29 0.63 -6.11
C VAL A 54 -3.88 1.70 -7.12
N THR A 55 -2.61 2.14 -7.10
CA THR A 55 -2.11 3.19 -7.98
C THR A 55 -1.90 2.75 -9.43
N SER A 56 -1.70 1.45 -9.68
CA SER A 56 -1.57 0.89 -11.04
C SER A 56 -2.89 0.87 -11.84
N ASN A 57 -4.03 0.80 -11.16
CA ASN A 57 -5.35 0.91 -11.78
C ASN A 57 -6.33 1.72 -10.91
N PRO A 58 -6.13 3.04 -10.80
CA PRO A 58 -6.87 3.85 -9.85
C PRO A 58 -8.38 3.88 -10.09
N ALA A 59 -8.78 3.91 -11.36
CA ALA A 59 -10.18 3.99 -11.77
C ALA A 59 -11.02 2.82 -11.24
N ALA A 60 -10.41 1.66 -10.96
CA ALA A 60 -11.10 0.52 -10.40
C ALA A 60 -11.51 0.68 -8.93
N PHE A 61 -10.92 1.65 -8.21
CA PHE A 61 -11.06 1.82 -6.76
C PHE A 61 -11.74 3.13 -6.35
N ILE A 62 -11.90 4.08 -7.26
CA ILE A 62 -12.63 5.33 -7.00
C ILE A 62 -14.09 5.02 -6.63
N GLY A 63 -14.55 5.62 -5.52
CA GLY A 63 -15.90 5.44 -4.98
C GLY A 63 -16.12 4.12 -4.23
N LYS A 64 -15.12 3.24 -4.16
CA LYS A 64 -15.20 1.97 -3.42
C LYS A 64 -14.56 2.08 -2.06
N VAL A 65 -15.09 1.33 -1.10
CA VAL A 65 -14.43 1.15 0.20
C VAL A 65 -13.29 0.15 0.02
N ILE A 66 -12.08 0.58 0.36
CA ILE A 66 -10.84 -0.16 0.21
C ILE A 66 -10.04 -0.06 1.51
N THR A 67 -9.22 -1.08 1.77
CA THR A 67 -8.23 -1.05 2.85
C THR A 67 -6.84 -1.05 2.23
N ILE A 68 -6.02 -0.06 2.58
CA ILE A 68 -4.68 0.14 2.02
C ILE A 68 -3.65 -0.02 3.14
N THR A 69 -2.63 -0.83 2.89
CA THR A 69 -1.46 -0.96 3.76
C THR A 69 -0.36 0.01 3.33
N GLY A 70 0.16 0.79 4.28
CA GLY A 70 1.32 1.64 4.06
C GLY A 70 1.92 2.15 5.36
N TYR A 71 3.05 2.85 5.28
CA TYR A 71 3.61 3.56 6.41
C TYR A 71 2.92 4.90 6.59
N TYR A 72 2.47 5.20 7.80
CA TYR A 72 1.80 6.46 8.08
C TYR A 72 2.82 7.57 8.35
N VAL A 73 2.72 8.65 7.58
CA VAL A 73 3.56 9.84 7.72
C VAL A 73 2.70 11.09 7.57
N ILE A 74 3.18 12.20 8.09
CA ILE A 74 2.62 13.52 7.84
C ILE A 74 3.65 14.32 7.06
N SER A 75 3.27 14.79 5.88
CA SER A 75 4.07 15.73 5.11
C SER A 75 3.28 16.98 4.82
N ALA A 76 3.80 18.12 5.26
CA ALA A 76 3.21 19.44 5.06
C ALA A 76 1.75 19.52 5.47
N ASN A 77 1.48 18.96 6.64
CA ASN A 77 0.14 18.86 7.22
C ASN A 77 -0.82 17.96 6.42
N TYR A 78 -0.35 17.22 5.41
CA TYR A 78 -1.10 16.14 4.79
C TYR A 78 -0.75 14.81 5.46
N SER A 79 -1.78 14.13 5.95
CA SER A 79 -1.68 12.73 6.35
C SER A 79 -1.55 11.85 5.12
N MET A 80 -0.56 10.95 5.10
CA MET A 80 -0.28 10.11 3.93
C MET A 80 0.08 8.70 4.35
N LEU A 81 -0.22 7.76 3.46
CA LEU A 81 0.38 6.44 3.44
C LEU A 81 1.45 6.40 2.36
N VAL A 82 2.66 5.98 2.73
CA VAL A 82 3.76 5.79 1.79
C VAL A 82 4.11 4.31 1.70
N GLU A 83 4.50 3.86 0.51
CA GLU A 83 4.91 2.47 0.28
C GLU A 83 6.18 2.13 1.06
N SER A 84 7.11 3.09 1.14
CA SER A 84 8.40 2.95 1.78
C SER A 84 8.77 4.23 2.53
N LEU A 85 9.19 4.07 3.79
CA LEU A 85 9.77 5.17 4.57
C LEU A 85 11.02 5.73 3.90
N MET A 86 11.82 4.89 3.23
CA MET A 86 13.02 5.35 2.54
C MET A 86 12.68 6.31 1.39
N SER A 87 11.62 6.02 0.64
CA SER A 87 11.15 6.91 -0.44
C SER A 87 10.68 8.26 0.13
N PHE A 88 10.06 8.26 1.31
CA PHE A 88 9.67 9.49 2.01
C PHE A 88 10.89 10.29 2.51
N MET A 89 11.85 9.62 3.14
CA MET A 89 13.04 10.24 3.71
C MET A 89 13.97 10.81 2.64
N ASN A 90 14.09 10.12 1.50
CA ASN A 90 14.87 10.55 0.33
C ASN A 90 14.11 11.48 -0.62
N ASN A 91 12.91 11.93 -0.25
CA ASN A 91 12.09 12.82 -1.06
C ASN A 91 11.83 12.33 -2.50
N SER A 92 11.58 11.02 -2.62
CA SER A 92 11.30 10.33 -3.88
C SER A 92 9.81 9.95 -3.98
N LEU A 93 8.93 10.79 -3.44
CA LEU A 93 7.49 10.60 -3.51
C LEU A 93 6.98 10.84 -4.94
N GLN A 94 6.20 9.91 -5.44
CA GLN A 94 5.55 9.95 -6.75
C GLN A 94 4.12 9.47 -6.60
N PRO A 95 3.16 9.92 -7.43
CA PRO A 95 1.75 9.51 -7.33
C PRO A 95 1.52 7.98 -7.31
N SER A 96 2.49 7.19 -7.76
CA SER A 96 2.47 5.73 -7.74
C SER A 96 2.84 5.09 -6.39
N ASN A 97 3.52 5.81 -5.48
CA ASN A 97 4.13 5.24 -4.27
C ASN A 97 3.61 5.85 -2.95
N TYR A 98 2.60 6.72 -3.02
CA TYR A 98 1.90 7.22 -1.84
C TYR A 98 0.42 7.44 -2.13
N ILE A 99 -0.38 7.49 -1.06
CA ILE A 99 -1.81 7.83 -1.08
C ILE A 99 -2.08 8.84 0.03
N LEU A 100 -2.86 9.88 -0.24
CA LEU A 100 -3.28 10.84 0.76
C LEU A 100 -4.42 10.27 1.61
N VAL A 101 -4.34 10.42 2.93
CA VAL A 101 -5.43 10.08 3.83
C VAL A 101 -6.29 11.33 4.01
N THR A 102 -7.43 11.35 3.33
CA THR A 102 -8.36 12.49 3.35
C THR A 102 -9.45 12.29 4.41
N GLY A 103 -10.23 13.34 4.72
CA GLY A 103 -11.35 13.22 5.66
C GLY A 103 -10.98 13.32 7.15
N ALA A 104 -9.85 13.97 7.48
CA ALA A 104 -9.37 14.24 8.84
C ALA A 104 -9.21 12.97 9.71
N PRO A 105 -8.03 12.31 9.65
CA PRO A 105 -7.75 11.17 10.51
C PRO A 105 -7.86 11.53 12.00
N PRO A 106 -8.34 10.63 12.87
CA PRO A 106 -8.45 10.90 14.29
C PRO A 106 -7.06 11.07 14.92
N PRO A 107 -6.94 11.81 16.05
CA PRO A 107 -5.67 12.02 16.74
C PRO A 107 -4.95 10.72 17.13
N SER A 108 -5.69 9.63 17.33
CA SER A 108 -5.12 8.31 17.61
C SER A 108 -4.21 7.79 16.50
N MET A 109 -4.33 8.28 15.26
CA MET A 109 -3.43 7.91 14.16
C MET A 109 -2.00 8.41 14.37
N GLU A 110 -1.79 9.46 15.18
CA GLU A 110 -0.44 9.97 15.45
C GLU A 110 0.44 8.93 16.17
N GLN A 111 -0.15 7.97 16.91
CA GLN A 111 0.60 6.88 17.53
C GLN A 111 1.23 5.91 16.52
N TYR A 112 0.79 5.97 15.25
CA TYR A 112 1.29 5.15 14.16
C TYR A 112 2.23 5.91 13.23
N LEU A 113 2.67 7.12 13.58
CA LEU A 113 3.67 7.85 12.80
C LEU A 113 4.96 7.04 12.65
N GLY A 114 5.38 6.85 11.40
CA GLY A 114 6.54 6.02 11.04
C GLY A 114 6.26 4.51 11.12
N LEU A 115 5.05 4.08 11.50
CA LEU A 115 4.66 2.68 11.58
C LEU A 115 3.79 2.30 10.39
N GLN A 116 3.81 1.01 10.06
CA GLN A 116 2.90 0.45 9.07
C GLN A 116 1.49 0.35 9.67
N CYS A 117 0.49 0.76 8.90
CA CYS A 117 -0.91 0.61 9.26
C CYS A 117 -1.75 0.29 8.03
N ASP A 118 -2.90 -0.33 8.29
CA ASP A 118 -3.96 -0.53 7.32
C ASP A 118 -4.98 0.59 7.51
N VAL A 119 -5.21 1.40 6.48
CA VAL A 119 -6.24 2.45 6.50
C VAL A 119 -7.38 2.03 5.62
N LYS A 120 -8.58 1.99 6.21
CA LYS A 120 -9.83 1.71 5.51
C LYS A 120 -10.52 3.02 5.17
N GLY A 121 -11.01 3.13 3.93
CA GLY A 121 -11.71 4.32 3.49
C GLY A 121 -12.25 4.23 2.09
N THR A 122 -12.91 5.29 1.62
CA THR A 122 -13.41 5.37 0.25
C THR A 122 -12.34 5.93 -0.67
N GLY A 123 -11.98 5.22 -1.74
CA GLY A 123 -11.02 5.70 -2.72
C GLY A 123 -11.53 6.93 -3.47
N GLU A 124 -10.69 7.95 -3.64
CA GLU A 124 -11.02 9.19 -4.34
C GLU A 124 -9.79 9.78 -5.04
N TRP A 125 -10.01 10.76 -5.92
CA TRP A 125 -8.93 11.59 -6.44
C TRP A 125 -8.66 12.72 -5.44
N ALA A 126 -7.46 12.75 -4.88
CA ALA A 126 -7.05 13.87 -4.03
C ALA A 126 -6.54 15.04 -4.89
N ASP A 127 -5.84 14.75 -5.99
CA ASP A 127 -5.52 15.71 -7.04
C ASP A 127 -5.56 14.99 -8.39
N GLN A 128 -6.67 15.15 -9.12
CA GLN A 128 -6.86 14.47 -10.41
C GLN A 128 -5.86 14.96 -11.47
N SER A 129 -5.36 16.19 -11.37
CA SER A 129 -4.41 16.75 -12.34
C SER A 129 -3.04 16.08 -12.26
N ASP A 130 -2.64 15.65 -11.06
CA ASP A 130 -1.37 14.97 -10.78
C ASP A 130 -1.48 13.45 -10.72
N GLY A 131 -2.70 12.92 -10.84
CA GLY A 131 -2.96 11.50 -10.63
C GLY A 131 -2.79 11.06 -9.17
N VAL A 132 -2.87 11.98 -8.20
CA VAL A 132 -2.70 11.67 -6.78
C VAL A 132 -4.01 11.12 -6.22
N LEU A 133 -3.90 9.93 -5.63
CA LEU A 133 -5.02 9.25 -5.00
C LEU A 133 -5.19 9.65 -3.54
N GLY A 134 -6.45 9.65 -3.13
CA GLY A 134 -6.88 9.82 -1.76
C GLY A 134 -7.64 8.59 -1.28
N VAL A 135 -7.58 8.35 0.03
CA VAL A 135 -8.47 7.46 0.74
C VAL A 135 -9.19 8.27 1.82
N ARG A 136 -10.50 8.45 1.65
CA ARG A 136 -11.34 9.13 2.63
C ARG A 136 -11.50 8.25 3.85
N TYR A 137 -10.85 8.66 4.92
CA TYR A 137 -10.70 7.91 6.16
C TYR A 137 -12.05 7.42 6.71
N SER A 138 -12.09 6.15 7.10
CA SER A 138 -13.22 5.54 7.83
C SER A 138 -12.78 4.65 9.00
N GLY A 139 -11.54 4.16 8.98
CA GLY A 139 -10.99 3.34 10.06
C GLY A 139 -9.53 2.98 9.80
N HIS A 140 -8.89 2.38 10.80
CA HIS A 140 -7.51 1.91 10.70
C HIS A 140 -7.25 0.72 11.62
N VAL A 141 -6.25 -0.06 11.25
CA VAL A 141 -5.65 -1.09 12.10
C VAL A 141 -4.14 -0.90 12.05
N GLY A 142 -3.53 -0.61 13.21
CA GLY A 142 -2.08 -0.51 13.31
C GLY A 142 -1.42 -1.87 13.20
N ARG A 143 -0.32 -1.96 12.44
CA ARG A 143 0.55 -3.14 12.44
C ARG A 143 1.78 -2.83 13.28
N GLN A 144 2.04 -3.62 14.32
CA GLN A 144 3.32 -3.56 15.00
C GLN A 144 4.37 -4.24 14.12
N SER A 145 5.02 -3.46 13.25
CA SER A 145 6.22 -3.89 12.53
C SER A 145 7.39 -3.04 13.01
N GLU A 146 8.47 -3.71 13.42
CA GLU A 146 9.64 -3.16 14.13
C GLU A 146 10.61 -2.33 13.27
N ALA A 147 10.28 -2.02 12.01
CA ALA A 147 11.17 -1.28 11.12
C ALA A 147 10.94 0.24 11.21
N THR A 148 11.05 0.82 12.40
CA THR A 148 11.23 2.27 12.54
C THR A 148 12.70 2.61 12.43
N PHE A 149 13.03 3.56 11.57
CA PHE A 149 14.38 4.13 11.49
C PHE A 149 14.43 5.40 12.34
N PRO A 150 15.60 5.86 12.79
CA PRO A 150 15.73 7.22 13.30
C PRO A 150 15.34 8.21 12.20
N GLY A 151 14.34 9.07 12.43
CA GLY A 151 13.82 9.95 11.39
C GLY A 151 12.69 10.88 11.80
N ILE A 152 12.42 11.89 10.96
CA ILE A 152 11.29 12.81 11.11
C ILE A 152 10.14 12.29 10.24
N TYR A 153 9.08 11.79 10.88
CA TYR A 153 7.89 11.25 10.20
C TYR A 153 6.71 12.21 10.12
N LYS A 154 6.87 13.37 10.76
CA LYS A 154 5.95 14.50 10.71
C LYS A 154 6.79 15.71 10.31
N ASP A 155 6.75 16.06 9.04
CA ASP A 155 7.27 17.34 8.60
C ASP A 155 6.13 18.38 8.57
N ALA A 156 6.49 19.64 8.83
CA ALA A 156 5.58 20.76 8.82
C ALA A 156 6.18 21.84 7.94
N VAL A 157 5.35 22.46 7.11
CA VAL A 157 5.73 23.70 6.44
C VAL A 157 5.81 24.77 7.51
N ARG A 158 7.01 25.31 7.70
CA ARG A 158 7.27 26.47 8.53
C ARG A 158 7.59 27.64 7.61
N ASP A 159 6.98 28.78 7.88
CA ASP A 159 7.32 30.02 7.21
C ASP A 159 8.65 30.58 7.72
N MET A 160 9.16 31.59 7.02
CA MET A 160 10.40 32.28 7.40
C MET A 160 10.30 32.93 8.78
N ASP A 161 9.12 33.44 9.14
CA ASP A 161 8.89 34.11 10.43
C ASP A 161 9.07 33.12 11.59
N TYR A 162 8.47 31.93 11.51
CA TYR A 162 8.66 30.87 12.50
C TYR A 162 10.14 30.52 12.70
N LEU A 163 10.92 30.47 11.63
CA LEU A 163 12.33 30.08 11.67
C LEU A 163 13.19 31.15 12.31
N ILE A 164 12.96 32.42 11.96
CA ILE A 164 13.66 33.57 12.56
C ILE A 164 13.40 33.63 14.07
N GLU A 165 12.17 33.31 14.49
CA GLU A 165 11.78 33.36 15.90
C GLU A 165 12.26 32.18 16.74
N HIS A 166 12.33 30.97 16.15
CA HIS A 166 12.51 29.72 16.92
C HIS A 166 13.81 28.98 16.64
N ILE A 167 14.51 29.30 15.55
CA ILE A 167 15.81 28.72 15.23
C ILE A 167 16.83 29.85 15.30
N GLN A 168 17.80 29.74 16.20
CA GLN A 168 19.03 30.53 16.11
C GLN A 168 19.84 30.03 14.91
N LEU A 169 19.35 30.33 13.71
CA LEU A 169 20.11 30.19 12.50
C LEU A 169 21.33 31.12 12.66
N PRO A 170 22.56 30.68 12.34
CA PRO A 170 23.68 31.58 12.18
C PRO A 170 23.44 32.40 10.90
N VAL A 171 22.46 33.31 10.98
CA VAL A 171 22.13 34.28 9.94
C VAL A 171 23.09 35.44 10.16
N ASP A 172 24.11 35.50 9.32
CA ASP A 172 24.92 36.71 9.17
C ASP A 172 24.04 37.82 8.56
N LEU A 173 23.46 38.67 9.39
CA LEU A 173 22.54 39.72 8.95
C LEU A 173 23.12 40.65 7.87
N ASP A 174 24.45 40.64 7.68
CA ASP A 174 25.16 41.42 6.65
C ASP A 174 25.39 40.66 5.34
N ALA A 175 25.02 39.38 5.26
CA ALA A 175 25.15 38.59 4.04
C ALA A 175 24.13 39.01 2.98
N GLU A 176 24.61 39.49 1.84
CA GLU A 176 23.75 39.91 0.71
C GLU A 176 22.96 38.76 0.07
N LYS A 177 23.40 37.50 0.26
CA LYS A 177 22.80 36.31 -0.37
C LYS A 177 22.89 35.09 0.54
N TYR A 178 21.78 34.37 0.64
CA TYR A 178 21.70 33.07 1.29
C TYR A 178 21.37 31.99 0.26
N ALA A 179 22.07 30.86 0.33
CA ALA A 179 21.64 29.65 -0.36
C ALA A 179 20.67 28.90 0.56
N ILE A 180 19.37 28.96 0.25
CA ILE A 180 18.36 28.11 0.89
C ILE A 180 18.27 26.83 0.07
N LEU A 181 18.54 25.68 0.68
CA LEU A 181 18.33 24.38 0.04
C LEU A 181 16.82 24.09 0.01
N TYR A 182 16.22 24.22 -1.17
CA TYR A 182 14.86 23.77 -1.45
C TYR A 182 14.90 22.27 -1.75
N SER A 183 14.52 21.45 -0.78
CA SER A 183 14.24 20.03 -1.00
C SER A 183 12.87 19.90 -1.68
N GLY A 184 12.86 19.50 -2.96
CA GLY A 184 11.72 19.53 -3.89
C GLY A 184 10.38 19.09 -3.30
N GLY A 185 9.37 19.95 -3.43
CA GLY A 185 7.98 19.57 -3.19
C GLY A 185 7.43 18.69 -4.31
N ILE A 186 6.28 18.06 -4.05
CA ILE A 186 5.52 17.31 -5.06
C ILE A 186 5.08 18.22 -6.24
N LYS A 187 5.04 19.56 -6.04
CA LYS A 187 4.84 20.63 -7.05
C LYS A 187 5.57 21.93 -6.65
N PRO A 188 5.84 22.88 -7.58
CA PRO A 188 6.45 24.19 -7.28
C PRO A 188 5.67 25.05 -6.25
N GLU A 189 4.34 24.94 -6.26
CA GLU A 189 3.42 25.58 -5.29
C GLU A 189 3.36 24.84 -3.94
N LYS A 190 3.95 23.64 -3.88
CA LYS A 190 3.94 22.69 -2.77
C LYS A 190 5.38 22.37 -2.32
N ALA A 191 6.32 23.28 -2.55
CA ALA A 191 7.69 23.15 -2.05
C ALA A 191 7.65 23.11 -0.51
N TYR A 192 8.22 22.07 0.07
CA TYR A 192 8.32 21.96 1.52
C TYR A 192 9.69 22.42 1.96
N TYR A 193 9.71 23.49 2.74
CA TYR A 193 10.93 23.93 3.43
C TYR A 193 11.34 22.83 4.41
N ARG A 194 12.35 22.03 4.05
CA ARG A 194 13.02 21.12 4.97
C ARG A 194 14.36 21.74 5.35
N TYR A 195 14.51 22.06 6.62
CA TYR A 195 15.79 22.41 7.23
C TYR A 195 16.44 21.13 7.72
N TRP A 196 17.63 20.84 7.21
CA TRP A 196 18.53 19.83 7.78
C TRP A 196 19.43 20.50 8.82
#